data_AF-A0A0E3QA40-F1
#
_entry.id   AF-A0A0E3QA40-F1
#
_cell.length_a   1.000
_cell.length_b   1.000
_cell.length_c   1.000
_cell.angle_alpha   90.00
_cell.angle_beta   90.00
_cell.angle_gamma   90.00
#
_symmetry.space_group_name_H-M   'P 1'
#
loop_
_entity.id
_entity.type
_entity.pdbx_description
1 polymer ?
#
loop_
_entity_poly.entity_id
_entity_poly.type
_entity_poly.pdbx_seq_one_letter_code
_entity_poly.pdbx_strand_id
1 'polypeptide(L)'
;MDPAKLLDILGNENRRKIIQLLANRPCYVSEISSRLGVGPKAIISHLGLLEQAGLIECSVDEQRRKYFNIANNMRLEVSVSPYSYTVTLHDVTFDRGKNEEDPVEKEIPPGEESSTLFLKLSSRLKELKKRQEELAQMQQQLQVEYTEAMDHCLDSIEEIARNPVECELLFELLKNETTLATLCYNLRLHPSIVNANLIGLTKRGFIEYGIKNNQYYWKIRETGVENE
;
A
#
# COMPACT_ATOMS: atom_id res chain seq x y z
N MET A 1 0.96 12.38 3.18
CA MET A 1 0.01 12.73 2.09
C MET A 1 -1.17 11.78 2.15
N ASP A 2 -2.38 12.22 1.78
CA ASP A 2 -3.56 11.34 1.68
C ASP A 2 -3.47 10.45 0.42
N PRO A 3 -3.52 9.11 0.52
CA PRO A 3 -3.41 8.22 -0.62
C PRO A 3 -4.45 8.47 -1.72
N ALA A 4 -5.68 8.89 -1.37
CA ALA A 4 -6.72 9.19 -2.36
C ALA A 4 -6.31 10.38 -3.25
N LYS A 5 -5.77 11.45 -2.64
CA LYS A 5 -5.25 12.61 -3.38
C LYS A 5 -4.09 12.24 -4.29
N LEU A 6 -3.23 11.32 -3.86
CA LEU A 6 -2.15 10.82 -4.70
C LEU A 6 -2.69 10.10 -5.94
N LEU A 7 -3.71 9.25 -5.78
CA LEU A 7 -4.36 8.60 -6.92
C LEU A 7 -4.98 9.62 -7.88
N ASP A 8 -5.64 10.67 -7.38
CA ASP A 8 -6.17 11.75 -8.21
C ASP A 8 -5.07 12.46 -9.02
N ILE A 9 -3.90 12.65 -8.41
CA ILE A 9 -2.73 13.23 -9.08
C ILE A 9 -2.17 12.27 -10.13
N LEU A 10 -1.97 11.01 -9.78
CA LEU A 10 -1.45 10.00 -10.70
C LEU A 10 -2.48 9.58 -11.77
N GLY A 11 -3.75 9.94 -11.63
CA GLY A 11 -4.81 9.67 -12.61
C GLY A 11 -4.60 10.30 -13.99
N ASN A 12 -3.80 11.37 -14.07
CA ASN A 12 -3.51 12.03 -15.36
C ASN A 12 -2.27 11.42 -16.05
N GLU A 13 -2.44 11.05 -17.32
CA GLU A 13 -1.38 10.42 -18.11
C GLU A 13 -0.13 11.29 -18.27
N ASN A 14 -0.27 12.59 -18.54
CA ASN A 14 0.87 13.49 -18.69
C ASN A 14 1.67 13.59 -17.40
N ARG A 15 1.00 13.63 -16.24
CA ARG A 15 1.68 13.61 -14.93
C ARG A 15 2.47 12.32 -14.72
N ARG A 16 1.92 11.16 -15.08
CA ARG A 16 2.66 9.87 -15.04
C ARG A 16 3.87 9.87 -15.98
N LYS A 17 3.72 10.38 -17.21
CA LYS A 17 4.83 10.49 -18.17
C LYS A 17 5.92 11.46 -17.69
N ILE A 18 5.55 12.57 -17.05
CA ILE A 18 6.52 13.49 -16.42
C ILE A 18 7.31 12.75 -15.34
N ILE A 19 6.64 12.04 -14.42
CA ILE A 19 7.32 11.25 -13.36
C ILE A 19 8.28 10.23 -13.99
N GLN A 20 7.85 9.52 -15.04
CA GLN A 20 8.70 8.57 -15.77
C GLN A 20 9.96 9.22 -16.38
N LEU A 21 9.85 10.44 -16.90
CA LEU A 21 11.00 11.20 -17.38
C LEU A 21 11.94 11.58 -16.23
N LEU A 22 11.40 12.07 -15.13
CA LEU A 22 12.15 12.53 -13.96
C LEU A 22 12.83 11.38 -13.20
N ALA A 23 12.28 10.17 -13.24
CA ALA A 23 12.89 8.97 -12.67
C ALA A 23 14.20 8.57 -13.39
N ASN A 24 14.39 8.98 -14.64
CA ASN A 24 15.63 8.72 -15.38
C ASN A 24 16.71 9.77 -15.09
N ARG A 25 16.33 11.05 -15.08
CA ARG A 25 17.23 12.16 -14.74
C ARG A 25 16.45 13.45 -14.44
N PRO A 26 17.07 14.41 -13.73
CA PRO A 26 16.51 15.75 -13.64
C PRO A 26 16.30 16.37 -15.03
N CYS A 27 15.17 17.07 -15.21
CA CYS A 27 14.79 17.68 -16.49
C CYS A 27 14.24 19.09 -16.29
N TYR A 28 14.42 19.95 -17.31
CA TYR A 28 13.78 21.27 -17.35
C TYR A 28 12.53 21.27 -18.25
N VAL A 29 11.68 22.30 -18.07
CA VAL A 29 10.34 22.38 -18.67
C VAL A 29 10.32 22.14 -20.18
N SER A 30 11.24 22.71 -20.95
CA SER A 30 11.23 22.57 -22.41
C SER A 30 11.68 21.19 -22.89
N GLU A 31 12.50 20.46 -22.13
CA GLU A 31 12.82 19.06 -22.45
C GLU A 31 11.58 18.18 -22.31
N ILE A 32 10.85 18.38 -21.21
CA ILE A 32 9.61 17.67 -20.91
C ILE A 32 8.56 18.00 -21.98
N SER A 33 8.40 19.28 -22.29
CA SER A 33 7.47 19.77 -23.32
C SER A 33 7.76 19.15 -24.69
N SER A 34 9.03 19.14 -25.12
CA SER A 34 9.46 18.54 -26.38
C SER A 34 9.20 17.03 -26.43
N ARG A 35 9.56 16.30 -25.37
CA ARG A 35 9.39 14.84 -25.31
C ARG A 35 7.93 14.40 -25.26
N LEU A 36 7.06 15.18 -24.61
CA LEU A 36 5.65 14.83 -24.45
C LEU A 36 4.75 15.43 -25.54
N GLY A 37 5.25 16.36 -26.35
CA GLY A 37 4.42 17.10 -27.32
C GLY A 37 3.35 17.98 -26.66
N VAL A 38 3.56 18.38 -25.41
CA VAL A 38 2.61 19.16 -24.61
C VAL A 38 3.16 20.57 -24.41
N GLY A 39 2.31 21.59 -24.59
CA GLY A 39 2.73 22.99 -24.50
C GLY A 39 3.33 23.36 -23.12
N PRO A 40 4.35 24.25 -23.07
CA PRO A 40 5.06 24.58 -21.82
C PRO A 40 4.17 25.03 -20.67
N LYS A 41 3.10 25.78 -20.95
CA LYS A 41 2.14 26.25 -19.93
C LYS A 41 1.45 25.09 -19.22
N ALA A 42 1.06 24.05 -19.96
CA ALA A 42 0.45 22.85 -19.38
C ALA A 42 1.47 22.03 -18.59
N ILE A 43 2.71 21.91 -19.07
CA ILE A 43 3.80 21.26 -18.32
C ILE A 43 4.05 21.97 -16.99
N ILE A 44 4.15 23.30 -16.97
CA ILE A 44 4.31 24.09 -15.74
C ILE A 44 3.15 23.81 -14.77
N SER A 45 1.91 23.76 -15.26
CA SER A 45 0.75 23.42 -14.44
C SER A 45 0.84 22.02 -13.85
N HIS A 46 1.26 21.03 -14.63
CA HIS A 46 1.44 19.65 -14.15
C HIS A 46 2.55 19.55 -13.12
N LEU A 47 3.69 20.18 -13.36
CA LEU A 47 4.82 20.23 -12.43
C LEU A 47 4.42 20.89 -11.11
N GLY A 48 3.67 21.99 -11.14
CA GLY A 48 3.17 22.64 -9.92
C GLY A 48 2.28 21.71 -9.07
N LEU A 49 1.39 20.94 -9.70
CA LEU A 49 0.56 19.96 -8.97
C LEU A 49 1.38 18.80 -8.40
N LEU A 50 2.40 18.32 -9.14
CA LEU A 50 3.29 17.27 -8.68
C LEU A 50 4.19 17.75 -7.52
N GLU A 51 4.65 18.99 -7.58
CA GLU A 51 5.49 19.62 -6.54
C GLU A 51 4.67 19.87 -5.26
N GLN A 52 3.45 20.40 -5.39
CA GLN A 52 2.53 20.56 -4.26
C GLN A 52 2.18 19.23 -3.58
N ALA A 53 2.21 18.13 -4.32
CA ALA A 53 2.01 16.79 -3.79
C ALA A 53 3.26 16.20 -3.11
N GLY A 54 4.41 16.86 -3.21
CA GLY A 54 5.69 16.35 -2.71
C GLY A 54 6.24 15.17 -3.52
N LEU A 55 5.76 14.96 -4.75
CA LEU A 55 6.29 13.92 -5.65
C LEU A 55 7.60 14.35 -6.31
N ILE A 56 7.73 15.64 -6.56
CA ILE A 56 8.90 16.24 -7.21
C ILE A 56 9.33 17.48 -6.44
N GLU A 57 10.57 17.87 -6.63
CA GLU A 57 11.13 19.12 -6.14
C GLU A 57 11.82 19.87 -7.29
N CYS A 58 12.04 21.17 -7.08
CA CYS A 58 12.75 22.03 -8.01
C CYS A 58 14.12 22.43 -7.44
N SER A 59 15.19 22.06 -8.15
CA SER A 59 16.53 22.59 -7.92
C SER A 59 16.86 23.68 -8.94
N VAL A 60 17.80 24.57 -8.58
CA VAL A 60 18.27 25.65 -9.45
C VAL A 60 19.77 25.54 -9.61
N ASP A 61 20.25 25.54 -10.85
CA ASP A 61 21.68 25.51 -11.14
C ASP A 61 22.34 26.89 -11.02
N GLU A 62 23.66 26.94 -11.20
CA GLU A 62 24.44 28.18 -11.19
C GLU A 62 24.01 29.19 -12.26
N GLN A 63 23.41 28.72 -13.35
CA GLN A 63 22.88 29.53 -14.46
C GLN A 63 21.41 29.94 -14.25
N ARG A 64 20.87 29.74 -13.04
CA ARG A 64 19.47 30.03 -12.68
C ARG A 64 18.44 29.22 -13.49
N ARG A 65 18.81 28.05 -14.02
CA ARG A 65 17.90 27.13 -14.70
C ARG A 65 17.23 26.23 -13.67
N LYS A 66 15.91 26.09 -13.79
CA LYS A 66 15.09 25.22 -12.95
C LYS A 66 15.11 23.79 -13.47
N TYR A 67 15.55 22.87 -12.62
CA TYR A 67 15.49 21.43 -12.85
C TYR A 67 14.50 20.81 -11.89
N PHE A 68 13.70 19.88 -12.39
CA PHE A 68 12.80 19.08 -11.57
C PHE A 68 13.38 17.68 -11.40
N ASN A 69 13.22 17.10 -10.21
CA ASN A 69 13.62 15.73 -9.88
C ASN A 69 12.61 15.10 -8.91
N ILE A 70 12.64 13.78 -8.78
CA ILE A 70 11.84 13.07 -7.77
C ILE A 70 12.33 13.49 -6.38
N ALA A 71 11.40 13.93 -5.52
CA ALA A 71 11.75 14.44 -4.19
C ALA A 71 12.03 13.29 -3.21
N ASN A 72 11.15 12.30 -3.16
CA ASN A 72 11.19 11.21 -2.19
C ASN A 72 10.95 9.87 -2.87
N ASN A 73 11.58 8.82 -2.33
CA ASN A 73 11.25 7.45 -2.70
C ASN A 73 10.01 7.02 -1.91
N MET A 74 8.98 6.56 -2.61
CA MET A 74 7.72 6.15 -2.00
C MET A 74 7.16 4.92 -2.69
N ARG A 75 6.40 4.14 -1.94
CA ARG A 75 5.71 2.94 -2.42
C ARG A 75 4.22 3.10 -2.14
N LEU A 76 3.45 3.21 -3.21
CA LEU A 76 1.99 3.17 -3.20
C LEU A 76 1.56 1.74 -3.55
N GLU A 77 0.82 1.09 -2.66
CA GLU A 77 0.19 -0.20 -2.94
C GLU A 77 -1.33 -0.04 -2.96
N VAL A 78 -1.95 -0.61 -3.99
CA VAL A 78 -3.40 -0.66 -4.13
C VAL A 78 -3.78 -2.12 -4.29
N SER A 79 -4.53 -2.64 -3.33
CA SER A 79 -5.04 -4.00 -3.37
C SER A 79 -6.55 -3.98 -3.50
N VAL A 80 -7.05 -4.74 -4.47
CA VAL A 80 -8.49 -4.87 -4.75
C VAL A 80 -8.82 -6.35 -4.82
N SER A 81 -9.75 -6.79 -3.98
CA SER A 81 -10.31 -8.13 -3.99
C SER A 81 -11.83 -8.06 -3.81
N PRO A 82 -12.57 -9.16 -4.03
CA PRO A 82 -14.01 -9.19 -3.75
C PRO A 82 -14.38 -8.83 -2.30
N TYR A 83 -13.45 -8.97 -1.35
CA TYR A 83 -13.72 -8.79 0.08
C TYR A 83 -13.04 -7.56 0.70
N SER A 84 -12.05 -6.98 0.02
CA SER A 84 -11.25 -5.87 0.54
C SER A 84 -10.80 -4.88 -0.53
N TYR A 85 -10.71 -3.62 -0.12
CA TYR A 85 -10.06 -2.54 -0.87
C TYR A 85 -9.13 -1.82 0.08
N THR A 86 -7.83 -1.83 -0.21
CA THR A 86 -6.82 -1.15 0.62
C THR A 86 -5.90 -0.31 -0.25
N VAL A 87 -5.52 0.85 0.30
CA VAL A 87 -4.53 1.74 -0.31
C VAL A 87 -3.53 2.11 0.78
N THR A 88 -2.28 1.69 0.61
CA THR A 88 -1.20 1.99 1.55
C THR A 88 -0.14 2.85 0.87
N LEU A 89 0.35 3.84 1.60
CA LEU A 89 1.43 4.71 1.15
C LEU A 89 2.57 4.58 2.16
N HIS A 90 3.71 4.09 1.69
CA HIS A 90 4.92 3.96 2.47
C HIS A 90 5.99 4.90 1.95
N ASP A 91 6.49 5.79 2.81
CA ASP A 91 7.70 6.56 2.50
C ASP A 91 8.91 5.64 2.67
N VAL A 92 9.72 5.52 1.62
CA VAL A 92 10.96 4.76 1.66
C VAL A 92 12.06 5.73 2.06
N THR A 93 12.19 5.96 3.36
CA THR A 93 13.23 6.83 3.91
C THR A 93 14.61 6.24 3.64
N PHE A 94 15.45 7.00 2.93
CA PHE A 94 16.89 6.75 2.92
C PHE A 94 17.46 7.33 4.21
N ASP A 95 17.60 6.52 5.25
CA ASP A 95 18.34 6.95 6.43
C ASP A 95 19.84 6.97 6.08
N ARG A 96 20.30 8.09 5.55
CA ARG A 96 21.73 8.33 5.25
C ARG A 96 22.56 8.57 6.52
N GLY A 97 21.97 8.47 7.72
CA GLY A 97 22.66 8.86 8.94
C GLY A 97 22.14 8.17 10.19
N LYS A 98 22.43 6.87 10.34
CA LYS A 98 22.81 6.22 11.62
C LYS A 98 23.09 4.72 11.39
N ASN A 99 24.39 4.40 11.42
CA ASN A 99 25.02 3.13 11.83
C ASN A 99 24.49 1.81 11.22
N GLU A 100 25.28 1.18 10.37
CA GLU A 100 26.02 -0.07 10.67
C GLU A 100 26.62 -0.64 9.36
N GLU A 101 27.96 -0.63 9.28
CA GLU A 101 28.81 -1.40 8.36
C GLU A 101 28.29 -1.60 6.92
N ASP A 102 28.49 -0.61 6.05
CA ASP A 102 28.48 -0.84 4.61
C ASP A 102 29.61 -1.85 4.27
N PRO A 103 29.32 -3.07 3.76
CA PRO A 103 30.36 -4.07 3.45
C PRO A 103 31.28 -3.65 2.29
N VAL A 104 31.05 -2.46 1.72
CA VAL A 104 31.71 -1.97 0.51
C VAL A 104 32.88 -1.02 0.83
N GLU A 105 33.01 -0.53 2.07
CA GLU A 105 34.08 0.42 2.43
C GLU A 105 35.39 -0.23 2.89
N LYS A 106 35.45 -1.55 3.09
CA LYS A 106 36.71 -2.22 3.44
C LYS A 106 37.40 -2.78 2.18
N GLU A 107 38.50 -2.11 1.84
CA GLU A 107 39.60 -2.51 0.93
C GLU A 107 39.35 -2.38 -0.58
N ILE A 108 39.80 -1.26 -1.14
CA ILE A 108 39.86 -1.05 -2.61
C ILE A 108 41.15 -0.22 -2.91
N PRO A 109 42.30 -0.85 -3.26
CA PRO A 109 43.58 -0.20 -3.67
C PRO A 109 43.63 0.44 -5.08
N PRO A 110 44.07 1.71 -5.21
CA PRO A 110 43.82 2.53 -6.39
C PRO A 110 44.52 2.03 -7.68
N GLY A 111 43.73 1.74 -8.72
CA GLY A 111 44.26 1.62 -10.09
C GLY A 111 43.38 0.90 -11.12
N GLU A 112 42.64 -0.14 -10.74
CA GLU A 112 41.88 -1.02 -11.68
C GLU A 112 40.41 -1.25 -11.27
N GLU A 113 39.93 -0.50 -10.26
CA GLU A 113 38.89 -1.00 -9.36
C GLU A 113 37.49 -0.44 -9.58
N SER A 114 37.34 0.69 -10.29
CA SER A 114 36.01 1.21 -10.61
C SER A 114 35.19 0.21 -11.44
N SER A 115 35.86 -0.56 -12.30
CA SER A 115 35.24 -1.62 -13.10
C SER A 115 34.82 -2.82 -12.25
N THR A 116 35.66 -3.26 -11.30
CA THR A 116 35.34 -4.42 -10.44
C THR A 116 34.22 -4.08 -9.44
N LEU A 117 34.23 -2.87 -8.88
CA LEU A 117 33.15 -2.35 -8.04
C LEU A 117 31.84 -2.23 -8.81
N PHE A 118 31.87 -1.65 -10.01
CA PHE A 118 30.69 -1.56 -10.86
C PHE A 118 30.09 -2.95 -11.14
N LEU A 119 30.92 -3.95 -11.43
CA LEU A 119 30.46 -5.33 -11.66
C LEU A 119 29.85 -5.96 -10.39
N LYS A 120 30.44 -5.74 -9.21
CA LYS A 120 29.88 -6.18 -7.91
C LYS A 120 28.54 -5.50 -7.60
N LEU A 121 28.42 -4.19 -7.83
CA LEU A 121 27.15 -3.47 -7.64
C LEU A 121 26.09 -3.93 -8.64
N SER A 122 26.49 -4.15 -9.90
CA SER A 122 25.60 -4.66 -10.95
C SER A 122 25.05 -6.06 -10.61
N SER A 123 25.91 -6.96 -10.09
CA SER A 123 25.45 -8.28 -9.64
C SER A 123 24.53 -8.17 -8.42
N ARG A 124 24.83 -7.30 -7.46
CA ARG A 124 23.97 -7.05 -6.29
C ARG A 124 22.60 -6.49 -6.69
N LEU A 125 22.54 -5.53 -7.62
CA LEU A 125 21.28 -4.97 -8.13
C LEU A 125 20.43 -6.05 -8.83
N LYS A 126 21.05 -6.95 -9.60
CA LYS A 126 20.35 -8.08 -10.23
C LYS A 126 19.77 -9.04 -9.19
N GLU A 127 20.53 -9.33 -8.13
CA GLU A 127 20.07 -10.18 -7.03
C GLU A 127 18.87 -9.55 -6.30
N LEU A 128 18.96 -8.25 -5.96
CA LEU A 128 17.87 -7.53 -5.30
C LEU A 128 16.61 -7.50 -6.15
N LYS A 129 16.75 -7.28 -7.46
CA LYS A 129 15.63 -7.32 -8.40
C LYS A 129 14.97 -8.70 -8.43
N LYS A 130 15.76 -9.77 -8.44
CA LYS A 130 15.24 -11.15 -8.40
C LYS A 130 14.44 -11.41 -7.12
N ARG A 131 14.97 -11.01 -5.95
CA ARG A 131 14.25 -11.15 -4.68
C ARG A 131 12.94 -10.36 -4.66
N GLN A 132 12.92 -9.18 -5.27
CA GLN A 132 11.69 -8.38 -5.42
C GLN A 132 10.64 -9.10 -6.27
N GLU A 133 11.05 -9.75 -7.36
CA GLU A 133 10.17 -10.56 -8.21
C GLU A 133 9.63 -11.79 -7.46
N GLU A 134 10.48 -12.48 -6.68
CA GLU A 134 10.08 -13.62 -5.84
C GLU A 134 9.07 -13.21 -4.76
N LEU A 135 9.27 -12.05 -4.10
CA LEU A 135 8.30 -11.49 -3.14
C LEU A 135 6.96 -11.17 -3.80
N ALA A 136 6.96 -10.60 -5.00
CA ALA A 136 5.73 -10.30 -5.71
C ALA A 136 4.93 -11.58 -6.05
N GLN A 137 5.62 -12.66 -6.43
CA GLN A 137 4.98 -13.96 -6.70
C GLN A 137 4.38 -14.56 -5.42
N MET A 138 5.12 -14.54 -4.31
CA MET A 138 4.62 -15.00 -3.02
C MET A 138 3.38 -14.20 -2.56
N GLN A 139 3.40 -12.88 -2.72
CA GLN A 139 2.23 -12.03 -2.42
C GLN A 139 1.01 -12.38 -3.28
N GLN A 140 1.22 -12.65 -4.58
CA GLN A 140 0.14 -13.08 -5.46
C GLN A 140 -0.45 -14.43 -5.02
N GLN A 141 0.39 -15.40 -4.68
CA GLN A 141 -0.07 -16.72 -4.23
C GLN A 141 -0.88 -16.63 -2.94
N LEU A 142 -0.40 -15.86 -1.95
CA LEU A 142 -1.13 -15.60 -0.71
C LEU A 142 -2.49 -14.94 -0.97
N GLN A 143 -2.57 -14.03 -1.94
CA GLN A 143 -3.83 -13.38 -2.31
C GLN A 143 -4.84 -14.37 -2.90
N VAL A 144 -4.40 -15.36 -3.68
CA VAL A 144 -5.26 -16.44 -4.20
C VAL A 144 -5.77 -17.29 -3.05
N GLU A 145 -4.88 -17.80 -2.20
CA GLU A 145 -5.23 -18.65 -1.07
C GLU A 145 -6.21 -17.96 -0.09
N TYR A 146 -5.97 -16.68 0.20
CA TYR A 146 -6.88 -15.87 1.01
C TYR A 146 -8.26 -15.75 0.37
N THR A 147 -8.32 -15.56 -0.94
CA THR A 147 -9.59 -15.39 -1.67
C THR A 147 -10.40 -16.69 -1.65
N GLU A 148 -9.74 -17.83 -1.92
CA GLU A 148 -10.37 -19.15 -1.86
C GLU A 148 -10.90 -19.49 -0.46
N ALA A 149 -10.12 -19.19 0.58
CA ALA A 149 -10.56 -19.38 1.97
C ALA A 149 -11.79 -18.49 2.30
N MET A 150 -11.79 -17.25 1.83
CA MET A 150 -12.92 -16.34 2.02
C MET A 150 -14.19 -16.82 1.29
N ASP A 151 -14.08 -17.35 0.07
CA ASP A 151 -15.21 -17.96 -0.65
C ASP A 151 -15.81 -19.12 0.15
N HIS A 152 -14.96 -20.03 0.65
CA HIS A 152 -15.42 -21.15 1.49
C HIS A 152 -16.08 -20.68 2.79
N CYS A 153 -15.57 -19.62 3.41
CA CYS A 153 -16.22 -19.03 4.57
C CYS A 153 -17.60 -18.44 4.23
N LEU A 154 -17.75 -17.81 3.07
CA LEU A 154 -19.04 -17.27 2.63
C LEU A 154 -20.07 -18.37 2.39
N ASP A 155 -19.70 -19.44 1.69
CA ASP A 155 -20.55 -20.62 1.50
C ASP A 155 -21.00 -21.19 2.86
N SER A 156 -20.07 -21.30 3.81
CA SER A 156 -20.35 -21.78 5.17
C SER A 156 -21.29 -20.84 5.93
N ILE A 157 -21.14 -19.51 5.76
CA ILE A 157 -22.00 -18.51 6.40
C ILE A 157 -23.43 -18.64 5.90
N GLU A 158 -23.63 -18.88 4.60
CA GLU A 158 -24.97 -19.07 4.02
C GLU A 158 -25.69 -20.30 4.60
N GLU A 159 -24.95 -21.38 4.91
CA GLU A 159 -25.54 -22.58 5.51
C GLU A 159 -25.90 -22.40 7.00
N ILE A 160 -25.09 -21.65 7.76
CA ILE A 160 -25.30 -21.49 9.21
C ILE A 160 -26.20 -20.32 9.58
N ALA A 161 -26.24 -19.26 8.79
CA ALA A 161 -26.98 -18.05 9.14
C ALA A 161 -28.50 -18.28 9.06
N ARG A 162 -29.23 -17.80 10.07
CA ARG A 162 -30.70 -17.96 10.14
C ARG A 162 -31.46 -16.89 9.38
N ASN A 163 -30.82 -15.78 9.08
CA ASN A 163 -31.42 -14.64 8.43
C ASN A 163 -30.33 -13.79 7.73
N PRO A 164 -30.72 -12.88 6.82
CA PRO A 164 -29.75 -12.06 6.08
C PRO A 164 -28.87 -11.17 6.97
N VAL A 165 -29.37 -10.74 8.13
CA VAL A 165 -28.60 -9.90 9.07
C VAL A 165 -27.49 -10.71 9.73
N GLU A 166 -27.72 -11.97 10.10
CA GLU A 166 -26.66 -12.84 10.58
C GLU A 166 -25.58 -13.08 9.52
N CYS A 167 -25.95 -13.23 8.23
CA CYS A 167 -24.99 -13.35 7.14
C CYS A 167 -24.06 -12.13 7.09
N GLU A 168 -24.65 -10.93 7.06
CA GLU A 168 -23.89 -9.68 7.00
C GLU A 168 -23.01 -9.47 8.24
N LEU A 169 -23.51 -9.80 9.43
CA LEU A 169 -22.73 -9.69 10.67
C LEU A 169 -21.55 -10.65 10.69
N LEU A 170 -21.75 -11.91 10.30
CA LEU A 170 -20.67 -12.90 10.24
C LEU A 170 -19.63 -12.51 9.19
N PHE A 171 -20.05 -12.02 8.03
CA PHE A 171 -19.13 -11.54 7.00
C PHE A 171 -18.30 -10.34 7.47
N GLU A 172 -18.92 -9.37 8.16
CA GLU A 172 -18.19 -8.20 8.67
C GLU A 172 -17.22 -8.58 9.79
N LEU A 173 -17.61 -9.50 10.67
CA LEU A 173 -16.77 -10.01 11.75
C LEU A 173 -15.66 -10.95 11.28
N LEU A 174 -15.80 -11.56 10.10
CA LEU A 174 -14.76 -12.36 9.45
C LEU A 174 -13.59 -11.49 8.98
N LYS A 175 -13.89 -10.25 8.56
CA LYS A 175 -12.86 -9.32 8.10
C LYS A 175 -12.00 -8.80 9.24
N ASN A 176 -12.63 -8.31 10.31
CA ASN A 176 -11.93 -7.74 11.46
C ASN A 176 -12.80 -7.80 12.73
N GLU A 177 -12.15 -7.87 13.89
CA GLU A 177 -12.83 -7.58 15.16
C GLU A 177 -13.32 -6.12 15.17
N THR A 178 -14.54 -5.89 15.64
CA THR A 178 -15.15 -4.55 15.53
C THR A 178 -16.16 -4.26 16.64
N THR A 179 -16.59 -3.01 16.74
CA THR A 179 -17.55 -2.56 17.76
C THR A 179 -18.98 -2.55 17.24
N LEU A 180 -19.95 -2.54 18.16
CA LEU A 180 -21.38 -2.41 17.83
C LEU A 180 -21.64 -1.14 17.01
N ALA A 181 -20.96 -0.03 17.34
CA ALA A 181 -21.12 1.23 16.65
C ALA A 181 -20.69 1.11 15.18
N THR A 182 -19.55 0.47 14.93
CA THR A 182 -19.04 0.21 13.57
C THR A 182 -19.97 -0.71 12.80
N LEU A 183 -20.46 -1.80 13.43
CA LEU A 183 -21.43 -2.70 12.79
C LEU A 183 -22.72 -1.98 12.39
N CYS A 184 -23.27 -1.15 13.28
CA CYS A 184 -24.48 -0.38 12.99
C CYS A 184 -24.24 0.61 11.83
N TYR A 185 -23.07 1.26 11.80
CA TYR A 185 -22.70 2.19 10.74
C TYR A 185 -22.51 1.49 9.38
N ASN A 186 -21.74 0.39 9.35
CA ASN A 186 -21.42 -0.34 8.12
C ASN A 186 -22.67 -1.01 7.53
N LEU A 187 -23.49 -1.65 8.37
CA LEU A 187 -24.70 -2.35 7.92
C LEU A 187 -25.93 -1.45 7.79
N ARG A 188 -25.84 -0.19 8.28
CA ARG A 188 -26.96 0.76 8.33
C ARG A 188 -28.19 0.22 9.06
N LEU A 189 -27.97 -0.51 10.16
CA LEU A 189 -29.01 -1.13 10.97
C LEU A 189 -29.12 -0.49 12.35
N HIS A 190 -30.33 -0.55 12.93
CA HIS A 190 -30.57 -0.05 14.28
C HIS A 190 -29.87 -0.92 15.36
N PRO A 191 -29.29 -0.34 16.42
CA PRO A 191 -28.55 -1.09 17.45
C PRO A 191 -29.33 -2.26 18.07
N SER A 192 -30.64 -2.12 18.25
CA SER A 192 -31.49 -3.20 18.79
C SER A 192 -31.48 -4.46 17.90
N ILE A 193 -31.46 -4.29 16.58
CA ILE A 193 -31.44 -5.40 15.60
C ILE A 193 -30.08 -6.08 15.63
N VAL A 194 -29.01 -5.28 15.57
CA VAL A 194 -27.62 -5.79 15.60
C VAL A 194 -27.37 -6.53 16.91
N ASN A 195 -27.71 -5.94 18.06
CA ASN A 195 -27.49 -6.55 19.36
C ASN A 195 -28.29 -7.85 19.55
N ALA A 196 -29.54 -7.91 19.08
CA ALA A 196 -30.34 -9.13 19.16
C ALA A 196 -29.69 -10.29 18.39
N ASN A 197 -29.18 -10.04 17.18
CA ASN A 197 -28.50 -11.05 16.37
C ASN A 197 -27.12 -11.41 16.96
N LEU A 198 -26.36 -10.44 17.46
CA LEU A 198 -25.08 -10.71 18.15
C LEU A 198 -25.29 -11.63 19.37
N ILE A 199 -26.30 -11.37 20.20
CA ILE A 199 -26.63 -12.26 21.33
C ILE A 199 -26.97 -13.68 20.83
N GLY A 200 -27.73 -13.79 19.73
CA GLY A 200 -28.06 -15.07 19.11
C GLY A 200 -26.82 -15.84 18.64
N LEU A 201 -25.93 -15.16 17.92
CA LEU A 201 -24.67 -15.72 17.42
C LEU A 201 -23.72 -16.11 18.56
N THR A 202 -23.62 -15.29 19.62
CA THR A 202 -22.81 -15.62 20.81
C THR A 202 -23.33 -16.85 21.53
N LYS A 203 -24.65 -16.97 21.72
CA LYS A 203 -25.28 -18.17 22.33
C LYS A 203 -25.02 -19.43 21.53
N ARG A 204 -24.94 -19.31 20.19
CA ARG A 204 -24.63 -20.42 19.29
C ARG A 204 -23.13 -20.71 19.17
N GLY A 205 -22.28 -19.87 19.76
CA GLY A 205 -20.84 -20.09 19.86
C GLY A 205 -20.00 -19.64 18.66
N PHE A 206 -20.58 -18.94 17.68
CA PHE A 206 -19.86 -18.48 16.49
C PHE A 206 -18.99 -17.26 16.76
N ILE A 207 -19.40 -16.40 17.71
CA ILE A 207 -18.72 -15.14 18.00
C ILE A 207 -18.51 -14.98 19.50
N GLU A 208 -17.48 -14.23 19.86
CA GLU A 208 -17.20 -13.82 21.22
C GLU A 208 -16.98 -12.31 21.31
N TYR A 209 -16.96 -11.78 22.54
CA TYR A 209 -16.69 -10.37 22.78
C TYR A 209 -15.57 -10.18 23.80
N GLY A 210 -14.77 -9.14 23.60
CA GLY A 210 -13.73 -8.68 24.51
C GLY A 210 -13.88 -7.20 24.83
N ILE A 211 -13.27 -6.76 25.93
CA ILE A 211 -13.24 -5.35 26.30
C ILE A 211 -11.84 -4.80 26.02
N LYS A 212 -11.75 -3.81 25.13
CA LYS A 212 -10.52 -3.08 24.82
C LYS A 212 -10.81 -1.59 24.96
N ASN A 213 -9.97 -0.84 25.69
CA ASN A 213 -10.15 0.60 25.91
C ASN A 213 -11.56 1.01 26.38
N ASN A 214 -12.14 0.23 27.31
CA ASN A 214 -13.48 0.45 27.86
C ASN A 214 -14.62 0.36 26.81
N GLN A 215 -14.37 -0.30 25.67
CA GLN A 215 -15.36 -0.58 24.62
C GLN A 215 -15.45 -2.08 24.36
N TYR A 216 -16.65 -2.54 24.01
CA TYR A 216 -16.89 -3.92 23.60
C TYR A 216 -16.52 -4.12 22.13
N TYR A 217 -15.74 -5.17 21.87
CA TYR A 217 -15.39 -5.63 20.53
C TYR A 217 -15.92 -7.05 20.35
N TRP A 218 -16.53 -7.31 19.21
CA TRP A 218 -16.98 -8.63 18.78
C TRP A 218 -15.99 -9.18 17.75
N LYS A 219 -15.75 -10.48 17.81
CA LYS A 219 -14.95 -11.21 16.83
C LYS A 219 -15.49 -12.61 16.62
N ILE A 220 -15.17 -13.23 15.48
CA ILE A 220 -15.41 -14.67 15.28
C ILE A 220 -14.58 -15.44 16.31
N ARG A 221 -15.20 -16.46 16.91
CA ARG A 221 -14.50 -17.35 17.82
C ARG A 221 -13.48 -18.16 17.00
N GLU A 222 -12.21 -17.96 17.27
CA GLU A 222 -11.18 -18.85 16.75
C GLU A 222 -11.41 -20.23 17.37
N THR A 223 -11.62 -21.25 16.54
CA THR A 223 -11.50 -22.63 16.99
C THR A 223 -10.05 -22.79 17.43
N GLY A 224 -9.83 -22.86 18.74
CA GLY A 224 -8.49 -23.01 19.28
C GLY A 224 -7.76 -24.13 18.55
N VAL A 225 -6.57 -23.81 18.04
CA VAL A 225 -5.43 -24.68 18.19
C VAL A 225 -5.53 -25.25 19.60
N GLU A 226 -5.85 -26.53 19.73
CA GLU A 226 -5.67 -27.22 20.99
C GLU A 226 -4.21 -27.02 21.37
N ASN A 227 -3.97 -26.25 22.44
CA ASN A 227 -2.71 -26.32 23.15
C ASN A 227 -2.65 -27.74 23.74
N GLU A 228 -2.07 -28.68 23.00
CA GLU A 228 -1.42 -29.88 23.54
C GLU A 228 0.10 -29.69 23.56
#